data_AF-A0A2M8KVL2-F1
#
_entry.id   AF-A0A2M8KVL2-F1
#
_cell.length_a   1.000
_cell.length_b   1.000
_cell.length_c   1.000
_cell.angle_alpha   90.00
_cell.angle_beta   90.00
_cell.angle_gamma   90.00
#
_symmetry.space_group_name_H-M   'P 1'
#
loop_
_entity.id
_entity.type
_entity.pdbx_description
1 polymer ?
#
loop_
_entity_poly.entity_id
_entity_poly.type
_entity_poly.pdbx_seq_one_letter_code
_entity_poly.pdbx_strand_id
1 'polypeptide(L)'
;MNSKQITEALRKEYPHATIVIGKDEHPDNDYIAALIEPTVNHAHYSATVMVLGHQALHRHKTTAEIVIVLKGIVEVVIGGQSKMVTEGAFKILQPGEAHELSAGGKDSVWVALYAEPGMTSEDTIYGTETGAVQPATEPPSIESLMEFFADKHIAVRQSSGNTIVLDTGDGKVFTLSIT
;
A
#
# COMPACT_ATOMS: atom_id res chain seq x y z
N MET A 1 6.46 -9.42 14.09
CA MET A 1 7.65 -9.56 13.18
C MET A 1 8.98 -9.24 13.89
N ASN A 2 10.16 -9.51 13.27
CA ASN A 2 11.48 -9.07 13.80
C ASN A 2 11.78 -7.60 13.45
N SER A 3 11.37 -6.68 14.34
CA SER A 3 11.40 -5.24 14.06
C SER A 3 12.79 -4.66 13.82
N LYS A 4 13.82 -5.14 14.54
CA LYS A 4 15.21 -4.66 14.39
C LYS A 4 15.75 -4.98 12.99
N GLN A 5 15.64 -6.25 12.57
CA GLN A 5 16.14 -6.67 11.26
C GLN A 5 15.40 -5.96 10.11
N ILE A 6 14.08 -5.81 10.23
CA ILE A 6 13.26 -5.11 9.24
C ILE A 6 13.66 -3.63 9.15
N THR A 7 13.82 -2.96 10.29
CA THR A 7 14.24 -1.55 10.32
C THR A 7 15.63 -1.35 9.70
N GLU A 8 16.58 -2.24 10.01
CA GLU A 8 17.91 -2.23 9.40
C GLU A 8 17.86 -2.44 7.89
N ALA A 9 17.04 -3.38 7.41
CA ALA A 9 16.85 -3.62 5.98
C ALA A 9 16.25 -2.40 5.27
N LEU A 10 15.18 -1.81 5.82
CA LEU A 10 14.53 -0.64 5.24
C LEU A 10 15.45 0.59 5.23
N ARG A 11 16.23 0.83 6.30
CA ARG A 11 17.20 1.93 6.35
C ARG A 11 18.34 1.75 5.36
N LYS A 12 18.76 0.50 5.11
CA LYS A 12 19.80 0.21 4.13
C LYS A 12 19.32 0.47 2.71
N GLU A 13 18.11 0.03 2.40
CA GLU A 13 17.52 0.16 1.05
C GLU A 13 17.03 1.59 0.77
N TYR A 14 16.44 2.24 1.77
CA TYR A 14 15.85 3.57 1.68
C TYR A 14 16.47 4.52 2.72
N PRO A 15 17.76 4.90 2.56
CA PRO A 15 18.51 5.66 3.57
C PRO A 15 17.98 7.07 3.85
N HIS A 16 17.13 7.60 2.96
CA HIS A 16 16.52 8.93 3.10
C HIS A 16 15.06 8.88 3.59
N ALA A 17 14.46 7.69 3.65
CA ALA A 17 13.07 7.55 4.06
C ALA A 17 12.92 7.68 5.58
N THR A 18 11.81 8.27 6.00
CA THR A 18 11.40 8.21 7.41
C THR A 18 10.84 6.83 7.70
N ILE A 19 11.29 6.21 8.79
CA ILE A 19 10.78 4.91 9.23
C ILE A 19 9.67 5.12 10.26
N VAL A 20 8.53 4.49 10.03
CA VAL A 20 7.36 4.49 10.92
C VAL A 20 7.12 3.08 11.42
N ILE A 21 6.71 2.96 12.69
CA ILE A 21 6.30 1.71 13.32
C ILE A 21 4.81 1.79 13.54
N GLY A 22 4.03 0.89 12.91
CA GLY A 22 2.57 0.98 12.93
C GLY A 22 1.95 0.92 14.32
N LYS A 23 2.64 0.28 15.28
CA LYS A 23 2.23 0.23 16.70
C LYS A 23 2.17 1.59 17.38
N ASP A 24 2.95 2.55 16.89
CA ASP A 24 2.93 3.91 17.41
C ASP A 24 1.70 4.68 16.91
N GLU A 25 1.06 4.21 15.82
CA GLU A 25 -0.17 4.78 15.24
C GLU A 25 -1.44 4.09 15.76
N HIS A 26 -1.44 2.76 15.87
CA HIS A 26 -2.54 1.98 16.46
C HIS A 26 -2.00 0.69 17.12
N PRO A 27 -2.46 0.32 18.33
CA PRO A 27 -1.88 -0.82 19.08
C PRO A 27 -2.01 -2.17 18.37
N ASP A 28 -3.07 -2.34 17.57
CA ASP A 28 -3.30 -3.58 16.81
C ASP A 28 -2.49 -3.65 15.51
N ASN A 29 -1.84 -2.58 15.08
CA ASN A 29 -0.99 -2.65 13.90
C ASN A 29 0.30 -3.44 14.20
N ASP A 30 0.73 -4.28 13.28
CA ASP A 30 2.05 -4.90 13.23
C ASP A 30 2.61 -4.67 11.83
N TYR A 31 3.12 -3.47 11.56
CA TYR A 31 3.90 -3.16 10.35
C TYR A 31 5.07 -2.20 10.67
N ILE A 32 6.06 -2.17 9.78
CA ILE A 32 7.10 -1.15 9.74
C ILE A 32 7.17 -0.63 8.31
N ALA A 33 7.12 0.70 8.17
CA ALA A 33 7.02 1.37 6.89
C ALA A 33 8.19 2.34 6.68
N ALA A 34 8.67 2.42 5.45
CA ALA A 34 9.57 3.45 4.96
C ALA A 34 8.76 4.41 4.07
N LEU A 35 8.59 5.65 4.53
CA LEU A 35 7.91 6.70 3.77
C LEU A 35 8.86 7.25 2.72
N ILE A 36 8.69 6.80 1.47
CA ILE A 36 9.56 7.18 0.35
C ILE A 36 9.19 8.59 -0.12
N GLU A 37 7.89 8.85 -0.28
CA GLU A 37 7.33 10.13 -0.66
C GLU A 37 6.19 10.46 0.32
N PRO A 38 6.50 11.10 1.47
CA PRO A 38 5.48 11.38 2.47
C PRO A 38 4.59 12.56 2.05
N THR A 39 3.32 12.51 2.44
CA THR A 39 2.30 13.54 2.11
C THR A 39 2.71 14.96 2.52
N VAL A 40 3.51 15.11 3.59
CA VAL A 40 4.03 16.41 4.04
C VAL A 40 4.87 17.13 2.99
N ASN A 41 5.46 16.38 2.04
CA ASN A 41 6.22 16.92 0.92
C ASN A 41 5.35 17.05 -0.35
N HIS A 42 4.30 16.24 -0.47
CA HIS A 42 3.43 16.15 -1.65
C HIS A 42 1.96 15.94 -1.23
N ALA A 43 1.17 17.01 -1.15
CA ALA A 43 -0.23 16.89 -0.70
C ALA A 43 -1.11 16.01 -1.61
N HIS A 44 -0.70 15.83 -2.88
CA HIS A 44 -1.49 15.13 -3.88
C HIS A 44 -1.24 13.62 -3.92
N TYR A 45 -0.17 13.11 -3.31
CA TYR A 45 0.09 11.67 -3.28
C TYR A 45 1.02 11.27 -2.15
N SER A 46 1.06 9.98 -1.84
CA SER A 46 2.10 9.41 -1.00
C SER A 46 2.55 8.05 -1.50
N ALA A 47 3.84 7.74 -1.30
CA ALA A 47 4.41 6.43 -1.61
C ALA A 47 5.20 5.87 -0.44
N THR A 48 4.92 4.60 -0.10
CA THR A 48 5.48 3.92 1.07
C THR A 48 5.85 2.50 0.73
N VAL A 49 6.97 2.01 1.28
CA VAL A 49 7.28 0.57 1.30
C VAL A 49 7.04 0.06 2.71
N MET A 50 6.23 -0.97 2.86
CA MET A 50 5.80 -1.50 4.15
C MET A 50 6.12 -3.00 4.27
N VAL A 51 6.68 -3.38 5.41
CA VAL A 51 6.76 -4.77 5.85
C VAL A 51 5.61 -5.00 6.83
N LEU A 52 4.60 -5.72 6.35
CA LEU A 52 3.31 -5.91 6.98
C LEU A 52 3.24 -7.28 7.63
N GLY A 53 2.89 -7.32 8.91
CA GLY A 53 2.37 -8.51 9.59
C GLY A 53 0.85 -8.45 9.66
N HIS A 54 0.32 -7.34 10.19
CA HIS A 54 -1.11 -7.04 10.27
C HIS A 54 -1.33 -5.52 10.33
N GLN A 55 -2.41 -5.03 9.77
CA GLN A 55 -2.88 -3.66 9.85
C GLN A 55 -4.36 -3.71 10.17
N ALA A 56 -4.72 -3.09 11.29
CA ALA A 56 -6.04 -3.17 11.88
C ALA A 56 -7.11 -2.65 10.92
N LEU A 57 -8.36 -3.09 11.13
CA LEU A 57 -9.51 -2.64 10.35
C LEU A 57 -9.62 -1.11 10.35
N HIS A 58 -9.55 -0.52 9.16
CA HIS A 58 -9.65 0.92 8.96
C HIS A 58 -10.27 1.26 7.61
N ARG A 59 -10.53 2.56 7.40
CA ARG A 59 -10.91 3.13 6.11
C ARG A 59 -10.28 4.50 5.94
N HIS A 60 -10.09 4.89 4.68
CA HIS A 60 -9.71 6.24 4.29
C HIS A 60 -10.95 7.06 3.97
N LYS A 61 -11.01 8.33 4.41
CA LYS A 61 -12.16 9.21 4.11
C LYS A 61 -12.17 9.63 2.65
N THR A 62 -11.00 9.92 2.11
CA THR A 62 -10.83 10.56 0.80
C THR A 62 -9.78 9.89 -0.08
N THR A 63 -8.82 9.18 0.53
CA THR A 63 -7.72 8.54 -0.18
C THR A 63 -8.14 7.24 -0.83
N ALA A 64 -7.82 7.09 -2.12
CA ALA A 64 -7.71 5.78 -2.75
C ALA A 64 -6.30 5.24 -2.53
N GLU A 65 -6.19 3.98 -2.13
CA GLU A 65 -4.91 3.31 -1.90
C GLU A 65 -4.73 2.14 -2.85
N ILE A 66 -3.52 1.97 -3.36
CA ILE A 66 -3.09 0.81 -4.13
C ILE A 66 -2.08 0.03 -3.29
N VAL A 67 -2.42 -1.21 -2.97
CA VAL A 67 -1.53 -2.17 -2.32
C VAL A 67 -0.91 -3.05 -3.39
N ILE A 68 0.40 -2.95 -3.59
CA ILE A 68 1.16 -3.76 -4.54
C ILE A 68 2.02 -4.75 -3.74
N VAL A 69 1.89 -6.05 -4.01
CA VAL A 69 2.63 -7.07 -3.27
C VAL A 69 4.02 -7.25 -3.87
N LEU A 70 5.03 -6.81 -3.15
CA LEU A 70 6.43 -6.91 -3.58
C LEU A 70 7.04 -8.27 -3.27
N LYS A 71 6.64 -8.88 -2.14
CA LYS A 71 7.12 -10.20 -1.74
C LYS A 71 6.16 -10.90 -0.79
N GLY A 72 5.72 -12.10 -1.15
CA GLY A 72 4.83 -12.92 -0.32
C GLY A 72 3.36 -12.85 -0.75
N ILE A 73 2.45 -12.93 0.22
CA ILE A 73 0.99 -12.94 -0.01
C ILE A 73 0.35 -12.03 1.04
N VAL A 74 -0.47 -11.08 0.59
CA VAL A 74 -1.31 -10.25 1.45
C VAL A 74 -2.71 -10.85 1.47
N GLU A 75 -3.27 -11.04 2.65
CA GLU A 75 -4.70 -11.21 2.82
C GLU A 75 -5.34 -9.82 2.99
N VAL A 76 -6.33 -9.51 2.16
CA VAL A 76 -7.13 -8.29 2.23
C VAL A 76 -8.54 -8.68 2.62
N VAL A 77 -9.03 -8.17 3.74
CA VAL A 77 -10.41 -8.40 4.20
C VAL A 77 -11.22 -7.14 3.99
N ILE A 78 -12.26 -7.19 3.17
CA ILE A 78 -13.17 -6.07 2.88
C ILE A 78 -14.61 -6.54 3.11
N GLY A 79 -15.35 -5.83 3.95
CA GLY A 79 -16.74 -6.20 4.25
C GLY A 79 -16.89 -7.65 4.78
N GLY A 80 -15.87 -8.15 5.50
CA GLY A 80 -15.82 -9.52 6.02
C GLY A 80 -15.46 -10.60 4.99
N GLN A 81 -15.22 -10.23 3.73
CA GLN A 81 -14.74 -11.13 2.69
C GLN A 81 -13.22 -11.04 2.57
N SER A 82 -12.55 -12.19 2.64
CA SER A 82 -11.11 -12.30 2.48
C SER A 82 -10.73 -12.56 1.03
N LYS A 83 -9.68 -11.88 0.56
CA LYS A 83 -9.05 -12.08 -0.74
C LYS A 83 -7.52 -12.13 -0.60
N MET A 84 -6.91 -13.14 -1.19
CA MET A 84 -5.45 -13.27 -1.25
C MET A 84 -4.91 -12.52 -2.47
N VAL A 85 -3.92 -11.65 -2.25
CA VAL A 85 -3.18 -10.92 -3.27
C VAL A 85 -1.74 -11.43 -3.23
N THR A 86 -1.30 -12.03 -4.33
CA THR A 86 0.02 -12.65 -4.45
C THR A 86 1.06 -11.67 -4.96
N GLU A 87 2.33 -12.01 -4.78
CA GLU A 87 3.48 -11.29 -5.34
C GLU A 87 3.29 -10.85 -6.81
N GLY A 88 3.62 -9.59 -7.09
CA GLY A 88 3.43 -8.92 -8.38
C GLY A 88 1.99 -8.49 -8.70
N ALA A 89 0.99 -8.97 -7.95
CA ALA A 89 -0.38 -8.49 -8.05
C ALA A 89 -0.62 -7.29 -7.12
N PHE A 90 -1.78 -6.66 -7.31
CA PHE A 90 -2.18 -5.49 -6.54
C PHE A 90 -3.68 -5.50 -6.22
N LYS A 91 -4.07 -4.65 -5.27
CA LYS A 91 -5.47 -4.35 -4.93
C LYS A 91 -5.63 -2.86 -4.78
N ILE A 92 -6.68 -2.33 -5.38
CA ILE A 92 -7.11 -0.94 -5.15
C ILE A 92 -8.18 -0.96 -4.05
N LEU A 93 -8.01 -0.08 -3.07
CA LEU A 93 -8.87 0.15 -1.93
C LEU A 93 -9.47 1.55 -2.11
N GLN A 94 -10.77 1.60 -2.30
CA GLN A 94 -11.46 2.86 -2.59
C GLN A 94 -11.70 3.68 -1.31
N PRO A 95 -11.85 5.01 -1.41
CA PRO A 95 -12.27 5.83 -0.28
C PRO A 95 -13.55 5.28 0.35
N GLY A 96 -13.57 5.19 1.67
CA GLY A 96 -14.68 4.66 2.46
C GLY A 96 -14.76 3.13 2.53
N GLU A 97 -13.98 2.39 1.74
CA GLU A 97 -13.92 0.93 1.79
C GLU A 97 -13.21 0.49 3.08
N ALA A 98 -13.95 -0.02 4.05
CA ALA A 98 -13.38 -0.56 5.29
C ALA A 98 -12.64 -1.86 4.99
N HIS A 99 -11.35 -1.90 5.34
CA HIS A 99 -10.47 -3.00 5.02
C HIS A 99 -9.44 -3.28 6.12
N GLU A 100 -8.95 -4.51 6.11
CA GLU A 100 -7.86 -5.01 6.94
C GLU A 100 -6.81 -5.65 6.00
N LEU A 101 -5.54 -5.48 6.33
CA LEU A 101 -4.43 -6.12 5.61
C LEU A 101 -3.65 -7.02 6.56
N SER A 102 -3.31 -8.23 6.15
CA SER A 102 -2.45 -9.12 6.93
C SER A 102 -1.52 -9.94 6.04
N ALA A 103 -0.44 -10.46 6.63
CA ALA A 103 0.42 -11.41 5.96
C ALA A 103 -0.31 -12.77 5.87
N GLY A 104 -0.66 -13.21 4.67
CA GLY A 104 -1.49 -14.39 4.41
C GLY A 104 -0.84 -15.71 4.81
N GLY A 105 -0.81 -16.00 6.11
CA GLY A 105 -0.24 -17.23 6.69
C GLY A 105 1.29 -17.20 6.89
N LYS A 106 1.93 -16.02 6.85
CA LYS A 106 3.37 -15.84 7.13
C LYS A 106 3.57 -14.80 8.24
N ASP A 107 4.79 -14.75 8.78
CA ASP A 107 5.15 -13.74 9.79
C ASP A 107 5.11 -12.31 9.24
N SER A 108 5.44 -12.12 7.95
CA SER A 108 5.36 -10.82 7.27
C SER A 108 5.33 -10.93 5.74
N VAL A 109 4.86 -9.86 5.09
CA VAL A 109 4.80 -9.65 3.64
C VAL A 109 5.34 -8.25 3.32
N TRP A 110 5.96 -8.07 2.14
CA TRP A 110 6.43 -6.75 1.70
C TRP A 110 5.46 -6.19 0.67
N VAL A 111 5.05 -4.95 0.87
CA VAL A 111 4.15 -4.23 -0.02
C VAL A 111 4.65 -2.84 -0.34
N ALA A 112 4.33 -2.35 -1.53
CA ALA A 112 4.37 -0.93 -1.83
C ALA A 112 2.95 -0.39 -1.76
N LEU A 113 2.80 0.77 -1.14
CA LEU A 113 1.56 1.51 -1.05
C LEU A 113 1.71 2.79 -1.87
N TYR A 114 0.74 3.04 -2.74
CA TYR A 114 0.56 4.32 -3.40
C TYR A 114 -0.81 4.86 -3.04
N ALA A 115 -0.89 6.12 -2.63
CA ALA A 115 -2.13 6.74 -2.20
C ALA A 115 -2.37 8.09 -2.89
N GLU A 116 -3.62 8.33 -3.29
CA GLU A 116 -4.07 9.62 -3.83
C GLU A 116 -5.47 10.02 -3.30
N PRO A 117 -5.65 11.23 -2.73
CA PRO A 117 -4.59 12.15 -2.30
C PRO A 117 -3.60 11.51 -1.31
N GLY A 118 -2.51 12.19 -0.97
CA GLY A 118 -1.55 11.64 -0.01
C GLY A 118 -2.22 11.34 1.33
N MET A 119 -1.89 10.19 1.92
CA MET A 119 -2.51 9.72 3.16
C MET A 119 -2.12 10.61 4.35
N THR A 120 -3.09 10.94 5.21
CA THR A 120 -2.83 11.64 6.49
C THR A 120 -3.48 10.91 7.66
N SER A 121 -3.00 11.19 8.88
CA SER A 121 -3.61 10.65 10.10
C SER A 121 -5.10 11.01 10.24
N GLU A 122 -5.50 12.17 9.74
CA GLU A 122 -6.89 12.63 9.78
C GLU A 122 -7.76 11.91 8.75
N ASP A 123 -7.17 11.37 7.68
CA ASP A 123 -7.88 10.63 6.64
C ASP A 123 -8.20 9.19 7.06
N THR A 124 -7.40 8.60 7.95
CA THR A 124 -7.57 7.23 8.44
C THR A 124 -8.55 7.16 9.63
N ILE A 125 -9.55 6.29 9.53
CA ILE A 125 -10.49 5.98 10.61
C ILE A 125 -10.38 4.49 10.95
N TYR A 126 -10.00 4.17 12.19
CA TYR A 126 -10.00 2.80 12.72
C TYR A 126 -11.38 2.41 13.29
N GLY A 127 -11.78 1.14 13.15
CA GLY A 127 -12.96 0.59 13.84
C GLY A 127 -14.00 -0.14 12.98
N THR A 128 -15.11 -0.52 13.61
CA THR A 128 -15.96 -1.69 13.28
C THR A 128 -17.08 -1.49 12.26
N GLU A 129 -17.15 -0.35 11.56
CA GLU A 129 -18.21 -0.15 10.58
C GLU A 129 -17.93 -0.90 9.28
N THR A 130 -18.37 -2.15 9.25
CA THR A 130 -18.64 -2.93 8.03
C THR A 130 -19.92 -2.41 7.37
N GLY A 131 -19.97 -1.12 7.05
CA GLY A 131 -20.92 -0.64 6.06
C GLY A 131 -20.63 -1.44 4.80
N ALA A 132 -21.58 -2.25 4.34
CA ALA A 132 -21.41 -3.08 3.16
C ALA A 132 -21.15 -2.17 1.96
N VAL A 133 -19.89 -1.94 1.63
CA VAL A 133 -19.50 -1.38 0.34
C VAL A 133 -19.67 -2.52 -0.66
N GLN A 134 -20.48 -2.26 -1.68
CA GLN A 134 -20.77 -3.20 -2.74
C GLN A 134 -19.44 -3.68 -3.34
N PRO A 135 -19.19 -4.99 -3.44
CA PRO A 135 -17.89 -5.49 -3.86
C PRO A 135 -17.56 -4.96 -5.25
N ALA A 136 -16.37 -4.37 -5.41
CA ALA A 136 -15.80 -4.17 -6.73
C ALA A 136 -15.69 -5.55 -7.40
N THR A 137 -16.47 -5.74 -8.46
CA THR A 137 -16.47 -6.97 -9.25
C THR A 137 -15.16 -7.04 -10.01
N GLU A 138 -14.32 -7.99 -9.58
CA GLU A 138 -13.01 -8.35 -10.15
C GLU A 138 -11.82 -7.46 -9.73
N PRO A 139 -10.61 -8.05 -9.53
CA PRO A 139 -9.41 -7.26 -9.37
C PRO A 139 -9.21 -6.40 -10.64
N PRO A 140 -8.91 -5.10 -10.50
CA PRO A 140 -8.60 -4.25 -11.65
C PRO A 140 -7.52 -4.91 -12.52
N SER A 141 -7.72 -4.91 -13.84
CA SER A 141 -6.71 -5.42 -14.75
C SER A 141 -5.47 -4.51 -14.71
N ILE A 142 -4.35 -4.97 -15.25
CA ILE A 142 -3.20 -4.07 -15.51
C ILE A 142 -3.67 -2.86 -16.33
N GLU A 143 -4.60 -3.03 -17.27
CA GLU A 143 -5.19 -1.93 -18.03
C GLU A 143 -5.96 -0.97 -17.13
N SER A 144 -6.77 -1.44 -16.17
CA SER A 144 -7.45 -0.56 -15.21
C SER A 144 -6.47 0.17 -14.27
N LEU A 145 -5.34 -0.46 -13.93
CA LEU A 145 -4.26 0.20 -13.18
C LEU A 145 -3.56 1.26 -14.04
N MET A 146 -3.33 0.95 -15.32
CA MET A 146 -2.75 1.88 -16.29
C MET A 146 -3.71 3.04 -16.58
N GLU A 147 -5.02 2.79 -16.66
CA GLU A 147 -6.07 3.81 -16.79
C GLU A 147 -6.16 4.66 -15.53
N PHE A 148 -6.14 4.04 -14.35
CA PHE A 148 -6.06 4.76 -13.08
C PHE A 148 -4.84 5.67 -13.09
N PHE A 149 -3.65 5.12 -13.35
CA PHE A 149 -2.42 5.91 -13.39
C PHE A 149 -2.43 6.96 -14.52
N ALA A 150 -2.98 6.66 -15.69
CA ALA A 150 -3.08 7.60 -16.81
C ALA A 150 -4.01 8.79 -16.49
N ASP A 151 -5.15 8.56 -15.82
CA ASP A 151 -6.04 9.61 -15.30
C ASP A 151 -5.30 10.50 -14.29
N LYS A 152 -4.32 9.93 -13.57
CA LYS A 152 -3.48 10.62 -12.58
C LYS A 152 -2.18 11.19 -13.13
N HIS A 153 -1.98 11.16 -14.46
CA HIS A 153 -0.72 11.54 -15.12
C HIS A 153 0.51 10.74 -14.68
N ILE A 154 0.29 9.56 -14.12
CA ILE A 154 1.33 8.59 -13.77
C ILE A 154 1.50 7.64 -14.95
N ALA A 155 2.65 7.68 -15.60
CA ALA A 155 2.97 6.75 -16.67
C ALA A 155 3.65 5.50 -16.08
N VAL A 156 3.01 4.34 -16.16
CA VAL A 156 3.73 3.08 -15.90
C VAL A 156 4.55 2.76 -17.15
N ARG A 157 5.85 3.03 -17.12
CA ARG A 157 6.66 3.04 -18.35
C ARG A 157 7.13 1.67 -18.81
N GLN A 158 7.23 0.69 -17.91
CA GLN A 158 7.72 -0.65 -18.27
C GLN A 158 7.41 -1.70 -17.20
N SER A 159 6.87 -2.84 -17.62
CA SER A 159 6.82 -4.09 -16.84
C SER A 159 7.63 -5.17 -17.58
N SER A 160 8.96 -5.04 -17.65
CA SER A 160 9.79 -6.13 -18.17
C SER A 160 10.37 -6.91 -17.00
N GLY A 161 9.96 -8.17 -16.87
CA GLY A 161 10.32 -8.99 -15.71
C GLY A 161 9.56 -8.57 -14.47
N ASN A 162 10.27 -8.46 -13.36
CA ASN A 162 9.72 -8.20 -12.03
C ASN A 162 9.73 -6.72 -11.64
N THR A 163 9.96 -5.81 -12.57
CA THR A 163 10.12 -4.39 -12.24
C THR A 163 8.92 -3.59 -12.73
N ILE A 164 8.27 -2.84 -11.83
CA ILE A 164 7.25 -1.85 -12.16
C ILE A 164 7.91 -0.48 -12.11
N VAL A 165 7.93 0.22 -13.24
CA VAL A 165 8.40 1.61 -13.30
C VAL A 165 7.20 2.54 -13.30
N LEU A 166 6.99 3.30 -12.22
CA LEU A 166 5.97 4.36 -12.13
C LEU A 166 6.64 5.71 -12.38
N ASP A 167 6.27 6.44 -13.42
CA ASP A 167 6.67 7.83 -13.66
C ASP A 167 5.51 8.74 -13.25
N THR A 168 5.71 9.64 -12.30
CA THR A 168 4.62 10.49 -11.77
C THR A 168 4.29 11.72 -12.61
N GLY A 169 4.90 11.87 -13.79
CA GLY A 169 4.60 12.96 -14.73
C GLY A 169 5.26 14.31 -14.37
N ASP A 170 5.77 14.45 -13.15
CA ASP A 170 6.61 15.57 -12.68
C ASP A 170 8.13 15.31 -12.90
N GLY A 171 8.47 14.23 -13.61
CA GLY A 171 9.83 13.82 -13.90
C GLY A 171 10.46 12.89 -12.86
N LYS A 172 9.73 12.49 -11.82
CA LYS A 172 10.17 11.44 -10.89
C LYS A 172 9.78 10.06 -11.43
N VAL A 173 10.69 9.10 -11.24
CA VAL A 173 10.52 7.72 -11.67
C VAL A 173 10.79 6.79 -10.49
N PHE A 174 9.79 6.02 -10.11
CA PHE A 174 9.86 4.97 -9.10
C PHE A 174 10.08 3.63 -9.79
N THR A 175 11.10 2.91 -9.36
CA THR A 175 11.36 1.56 -9.85
C THR A 175 11.08 0.60 -8.69
N LEU A 176 9.94 -0.08 -8.75
CA LEU A 176 9.58 -1.14 -7.81
C LEU A 176 10.12 -2.45 -8.36
N SER A 177 11.16 -3.00 -7.75
CA SER A 177 11.67 -4.33 -8.10
C SER A 177 11.01 -5.38 -7.21
N ILE A 178 10.29 -6.32 -7.81
CA ILE A 178 9.70 -7.50 -7.19
C ILE A 178 10.84 -8.55 -7.12
N THR A 179 11.34 -8.91 -5.93
CA THR A 179 12.50 -9.84 -5.79
C THR A 179 12.14 -11.14 -5.13
#